data_AF-A0A974UUJ6-F1
#
_entry.id   AF-A0A974UUJ6-F1
#
_cell.length_a   1.000
_cell.length_b   1.000
_cell.length_c   1.000
_cell.angle_alpha   90.00
_cell.angle_beta   90.00
_cell.angle_gamma   90.00
#
_symmetry.space_group_name_H-M   'P 1'
#
loop_
_entity.id
_entity.type
_entity.pdbx_description
1 polymer ?
#
loop_
_entity_poly.entity_id
_entity_poly.type
_entity_poly.pdbx_seq_one_letter_code
_entity_poly.pdbx_strand_id
1 'polypeptide(L)'
;MAQLTRRTLTAARAAGARLLLCPPTANALDRALKRTAARTVGTTLEQVATAVTPGTATYSRLTGGPGRPLVVLADLAEPKDGRDDRRQALGAFGQFTDLHLTDTESPARFEYPHRYVSSAHRPQEALDTVATSALVQWVNSIAKGPFTGRPFDFLVTTGDNTDNDELIELDWFLTSLNGGALTRRASRASRTGTSTSAR
;
A
#
# COMPACT_ATOMS: atom_id res chain seq x y z
N MET A 1 -10.86 -20.13 -35.31
CA MET A 1 -11.14 -18.98 -36.20
C MET A 1 -11.58 -17.81 -35.34
N ALA A 2 -10.65 -16.89 -35.05
CA ALA A 2 -10.92 -15.69 -34.26
C ALA A 2 -11.06 -14.50 -35.23
N GLN A 3 -12.21 -13.84 -35.21
CA GLN A 3 -12.47 -12.66 -36.01
C GLN A 3 -11.73 -11.45 -35.43
N LEU A 4 -10.79 -10.90 -36.20
CA LEU A 4 -10.16 -9.60 -35.95
C LEU A 4 -11.11 -8.49 -36.44
N THR A 5 -11.79 -7.84 -35.50
CA THR A 5 -12.70 -6.72 -35.79
C THR A 5 -11.89 -5.44 -36.04
N ARG A 6 -12.15 -4.79 -37.19
CA ARG A 6 -11.45 -3.63 -37.80
C ARG A 6 -11.44 -2.30 -36.99
N ARG A 7 -11.61 -2.31 -35.66
CA ARG A 7 -11.70 -1.09 -34.83
C ARG A 7 -10.41 -0.70 -34.10
N THR A 8 -9.32 -1.46 -34.23
CA THR A 8 -8.03 -1.21 -33.55
C THR A 8 -6.98 -0.47 -34.38
N LEU A 9 -7.33 0.04 -35.58
CA LEU A 9 -6.33 0.56 -36.54
C LEU A 9 -6.38 2.07 -36.83
N THR A 10 -7.13 2.86 -36.05
CA THR A 10 -7.23 4.32 -36.29
C THR A 10 -6.49 5.21 -35.26
N ALA A 11 -5.77 4.64 -34.30
CA ALA A 11 -4.92 5.40 -33.36
C ALA A 11 -3.42 5.41 -33.72
N ALA A 12 -3.05 5.03 -34.94
CA ALA A 12 -1.65 4.90 -35.36
C ALA A 12 -1.18 5.95 -36.40
N ARG A 13 -1.98 6.99 -36.71
CA ARG A 13 -1.68 7.90 -37.85
C ARG A 13 -1.31 9.35 -37.52
N ALA A 14 -1.33 9.79 -36.25
CA ALA A 14 -0.91 11.15 -35.89
C ALA A 14 0.44 11.24 -35.13
N ALA A 15 1.15 10.12 -34.95
CA ALA A 15 2.52 10.08 -34.41
C ALA A 15 3.61 9.93 -35.50
N GLY A 16 3.24 10.02 -36.78
CA GLY A 16 4.15 9.74 -37.90
C GLY A 16 5.04 10.90 -38.35
N ALA A 17 4.70 12.16 -38.02
CA ALA A 17 5.38 13.32 -38.60
C ALA A 17 6.46 13.96 -37.70
N ARG A 18 6.58 13.55 -36.42
CA ARG A 18 7.63 14.06 -35.51
C ARG A 18 8.69 13.02 -35.12
N LEU A 19 8.56 11.77 -35.58
CA LEU A 19 9.53 10.70 -35.35
C LEU A 19 10.65 10.63 -36.41
N LEU A 20 10.75 11.64 -37.28
CA LEU A 20 11.66 11.62 -38.44
C LEU A 20 13.04 12.26 -38.19
N LEU A 21 13.30 12.85 -37.01
CA LEU A 21 14.63 13.42 -36.73
C LEU A 21 15.54 12.53 -35.87
N CYS A 22 15.00 11.66 -35.01
CA CYS A 22 15.76 10.63 -34.30
C CYS A 22 14.78 9.70 -33.53
N PRO A 23 14.39 8.54 -34.07
CA PRO A 23 13.61 7.59 -33.28
C PRO A 23 14.45 7.17 -32.06
N PRO A 24 13.90 7.15 -30.84
CA PRO A 24 14.61 6.58 -29.70
C PRO A 24 15.02 5.17 -30.07
N THR A 25 16.30 4.84 -29.90
CA THR A 25 16.80 3.49 -30.16
C THR A 25 15.96 2.48 -29.39
N ALA A 26 15.73 1.28 -29.94
CA ALA A 26 14.99 0.21 -29.26
C ALA A 26 15.50 -0.02 -27.82
N ASN A 27 16.80 0.18 -27.60
CA ASN A 27 17.45 0.14 -26.28
C ASN A 27 16.98 1.23 -25.31
N ALA A 28 16.71 2.45 -25.79
CA ALA A 28 16.17 3.52 -24.96
C ALA A 28 14.73 3.24 -24.52
N LEU A 29 13.91 2.70 -25.43
CA LEU A 29 12.54 2.27 -25.14
C LEU A 29 12.52 1.11 -24.14
N ASP A 30 13.34 0.08 -24.35
CA ASP A 30 13.46 -1.08 -23.45
C ASP A 30 13.88 -0.65 -22.04
N ARG A 31 14.86 0.27 -21.92
CA ARG A 31 15.24 0.84 -20.61
C ARG A 31 14.12 1.64 -19.96
N ALA A 32 13.30 2.35 -20.72
CA ALA A 32 12.16 3.10 -20.17
C ALA A 32 11.09 2.14 -19.64
N LEU A 33 10.73 1.12 -20.42
CA LEU A 33 9.77 0.09 -20.01
C LEU A 33 10.25 -0.70 -18.79
N LYS A 34 11.52 -1.12 -18.75
CA LYS A 34 12.13 -1.77 -17.58
C LYS A 34 12.08 -0.90 -16.33
N ARG A 35 12.35 0.41 -16.47
CA ARG A 35 12.28 1.34 -15.34
C ARG A 35 10.85 1.53 -14.85
N THR A 36 9.87 1.63 -15.75
CA THR A 36 8.46 1.70 -15.36
C THR A 36 8.01 0.40 -14.69
N ALA A 37 8.34 -0.76 -15.26
CA ALA A 37 8.02 -2.06 -14.70
C ALA A 37 8.66 -2.27 -13.31
N ALA A 38 9.94 -1.92 -13.14
CA ALA A 38 10.62 -2.02 -11.86
C ALA A 38 9.99 -1.13 -10.78
N ARG A 39 9.39 0.01 -11.17
CA ARG A 39 8.72 0.91 -10.24
C ARG A 39 7.33 0.42 -9.84
N THR A 40 6.67 -0.42 -10.63
CA THR A 40 5.36 -0.98 -10.29
C THR A 40 5.43 -2.22 -9.39
N VAL A 41 6.61 -2.84 -9.28
CA VAL A 41 6.81 -4.04 -8.47
C VAL A 41 6.36 -3.81 -7.03
N GLY A 42 5.60 -4.75 -6.49
CA GLY A 42 5.09 -4.71 -5.12
C GLY A 42 3.94 -3.73 -4.91
N THR A 43 3.31 -3.26 -5.99
CA THR A 43 2.16 -2.36 -5.93
C THR A 43 0.96 -2.94 -6.65
N THR A 44 -0.21 -2.37 -6.39
CA THR A 44 -1.44 -2.75 -7.10
C THR A 44 -1.39 -2.43 -8.59
N LEU A 45 -0.43 -1.63 -9.06
CA LEU A 45 -0.19 -1.41 -10.50
C LEU A 45 0.38 -2.66 -11.18
N GLU A 46 1.14 -3.48 -10.46
CA GLU A 46 1.68 -4.75 -10.97
C GLU A 46 0.61 -5.84 -10.90
N GLN A 47 0.03 -6.05 -9.71
CA GLN A 47 -0.88 -7.17 -9.47
C GLN A 47 -1.86 -6.85 -8.34
N VAL A 48 -3.07 -7.41 -8.40
CA VAL A 48 -4.01 -7.40 -7.26
C VAL A 48 -4.44 -8.81 -6.91
N ALA A 49 -4.90 -9.00 -5.68
CA ALA A 49 -5.50 -10.26 -5.27
C ALA A 49 -6.88 -10.42 -5.93
N THR A 50 -7.10 -11.57 -6.58
CA THR A 50 -8.37 -11.96 -7.20
C THR A 50 -8.81 -13.31 -6.65
N ALA A 51 -10.09 -13.46 -6.33
CA ALA A 51 -10.67 -14.72 -5.88
C ALA A 51 -10.71 -15.76 -7.01
N VAL A 52 -10.26 -16.99 -6.74
CA VAL A 52 -10.28 -18.11 -7.71
C VAL A 52 -11.70 -18.56 -8.03
N THR A 53 -12.61 -18.46 -7.06
CA THR A 53 -14.03 -18.74 -7.24
C THR A 53 -14.84 -17.53 -6.81
N PRO A 54 -15.30 -16.69 -7.76
CA PRO A 54 -16.22 -15.60 -7.47
C PRO A 54 -17.58 -16.19 -7.10
N GLY A 55 -17.93 -16.18 -5.81
CA GLY A 55 -19.27 -16.52 -5.31
C GLY A 55 -19.40 -17.90 -4.64
N THR A 56 -20.27 -17.92 -3.62
CA THR A 56 -20.86 -19.03 -2.82
C THR A 56 -20.02 -19.82 -1.82
N ALA A 57 -18.68 -19.72 -1.80
CA ALA A 57 -17.88 -20.33 -0.72
C ALA A 57 -17.66 -19.37 0.46
N THR A 58 -17.75 -19.87 1.70
CA THR A 58 -17.45 -19.11 2.94
C THR A 58 -16.01 -18.58 2.96
N TYR A 59 -15.09 -19.27 2.28
CA TYR A 59 -13.71 -18.85 2.05
C TYR A 59 -13.37 -19.05 0.57
N SER A 60 -12.65 -18.09 -0.01
CA SER A 60 -12.14 -18.19 -1.38
C SER A 60 -10.63 -18.04 -1.39
N ARG A 61 -9.96 -18.91 -2.15
CA ARG A 61 -8.52 -18.76 -2.37
C ARG A 61 -8.27 -17.50 -3.18
N LEU A 62 -7.30 -16.70 -2.75
CA LEU A 62 -6.82 -15.56 -3.52
C LEU A 62 -5.63 -15.98 -4.40
N THR A 63 -5.59 -15.46 -5.61
CA THR A 63 -4.47 -15.59 -6.56
C THR A 63 -4.08 -14.22 -7.10
N GLY A 64 -2.92 -14.14 -7.73
CA GLY A 64 -2.53 -12.97 -8.50
C GLY A 64 -3.48 -12.74 -9.68
N GLY A 65 -4.02 -11.53 -9.77
CA GLY A 65 -4.83 -11.05 -10.89
C GLY A 65 -4.24 -9.77 -11.49
N PRO A 66 -4.83 -9.25 -12.58
CA PRO A 66 -4.29 -8.11 -13.31
C PRO A 66 -4.18 -6.87 -12.41
N GLY A 67 -3.05 -6.17 -12.47
CA GLY A 67 -2.86 -4.89 -11.79
C GLY A 67 -3.93 -3.86 -12.16
N ARG A 68 -4.13 -2.88 -11.28
CA ARG A 68 -5.03 -1.75 -11.48
C ARG A 68 -4.33 -0.69 -12.33
N PRO A 69 -4.82 -0.38 -13.53
CA PRO A 69 -4.22 0.68 -14.34
C PRO A 69 -4.47 2.05 -13.68
N LEU A 70 -3.59 2.99 -13.98
CA LEU A 70 -3.82 4.39 -13.61
C LEU A 70 -5.00 4.94 -14.42
N VAL A 71 -5.95 5.54 -13.72
CA VAL A 71 -7.11 6.18 -14.32
C VAL A 71 -6.89 7.69 -14.31
N VAL A 72 -7.09 8.32 -15.47
CA VAL A 72 -7.05 9.78 -15.59
C VAL A 72 -8.45 10.33 -15.31
N LEU A 73 -8.55 11.15 -14.27
CA LEU A 73 -9.78 11.87 -13.94
C LEU A 73 -9.83 13.17 -14.76
N ALA A 74 -10.51 13.14 -15.89
CA ALA A 74 -10.66 14.30 -16.78
C ALA A 74 -11.66 15.35 -16.24
N ASP A 75 -12.45 14.99 -15.23
CA ASP A 75 -13.50 15.84 -14.65
C ASP A 75 -12.95 17.06 -13.90
N LEU A 76 -11.68 17.01 -13.47
CA LEU A 76 -11.01 18.13 -12.79
C LEU A 76 -10.31 19.08 -13.77
N ALA A 77 -9.76 18.55 -14.87
CA ALA A 77 -9.09 19.31 -15.91
C ALA A 77 -8.89 18.45 -17.18
N GLU A 78 -8.93 19.08 -18.35
CA GLU A 78 -8.67 18.41 -19.61
C GLU A 78 -7.21 17.87 -19.66
N PRO A 79 -7.02 16.56 -19.89
CA PRO A 79 -5.69 15.97 -19.93
C PRO A 79 -4.95 16.37 -21.21
N LYS A 80 -3.78 16.98 -21.05
CA LYS A 80 -2.93 17.39 -22.18
C LYS A 80 -2.21 16.19 -22.82
N ASP A 81 -1.98 16.28 -24.12
CA ASP A 81 -1.18 15.31 -24.88
C ASP A 81 0.25 15.20 -24.35
N GLY A 82 0.86 14.02 -24.43
CA GLY A 82 2.24 13.78 -23.97
C GLY A 82 2.45 14.10 -22.48
N ARG A 83 1.38 14.11 -21.66
CA ARG A 83 1.48 14.33 -20.20
C ARG A 83 2.42 13.33 -19.54
N ASP A 84 2.52 12.12 -20.09
CA ASP A 84 3.28 11.07 -19.43
C ASP A 84 4.78 11.35 -19.41
N ASP A 85 5.28 12.07 -20.41
CA ASP A 85 6.67 12.48 -20.54
C ASP A 85 6.96 13.85 -19.92
N ARG A 86 5.91 14.61 -19.57
CA ARG A 86 6.02 16.02 -19.14
C ARG A 86 5.48 16.30 -17.74
N ARG A 87 4.82 15.33 -17.10
CA ARG A 87 4.28 15.48 -15.75
C ARG A 87 5.41 15.69 -14.74
N GLN A 88 5.21 16.66 -13.86
CA GLN A 88 6.08 16.90 -12.71
C GLN A 88 5.33 16.49 -11.44
N ALA A 89 5.97 15.69 -10.59
CA ALA A 89 5.38 15.29 -9.32
C ALA A 89 5.48 16.43 -8.31
N LEU A 90 4.32 16.93 -7.88
CA LEU A 90 4.23 18.00 -6.87
C LEU A 90 4.43 17.47 -5.45
N GLY A 91 3.93 16.26 -5.18
CA GLY A 91 4.10 15.57 -3.90
C GLY A 91 3.89 14.06 -4.06
N ALA A 92 4.41 13.29 -3.13
CA ALA A 92 4.17 11.86 -2.97
C ALA A 92 4.13 11.54 -1.48
N PHE A 93 3.11 10.84 -1.01
CA PHE A 93 2.99 10.44 0.39
C PHE A 93 2.40 9.04 0.48
N GLY A 94 2.72 8.34 1.57
CA GLY A 94 2.04 7.10 1.93
C GLY A 94 0.81 7.38 2.79
N GLN A 95 -0.16 6.48 2.78
CA GLN A 95 -1.31 6.54 3.66
C GLN A 95 -1.51 5.19 4.34
N PHE A 96 -1.57 5.19 5.67
CA PHE A 96 -2.04 4.06 6.49
C PHE A 96 -3.43 4.35 7.03
N THR A 97 -4.16 3.29 7.30
CA THR A 97 -5.52 3.34 7.82
C THR A 97 -5.85 1.97 8.41
N ASP A 98 -6.74 1.92 9.41
CA ASP A 98 -7.39 0.68 9.87
C ASP A 98 -6.39 -0.44 10.20
N LEU A 99 -5.30 -0.09 10.91
CA LEU A 99 -4.31 -1.10 11.32
C LEU A 99 -4.82 -2.00 12.43
N HIS A 100 -5.74 -1.50 13.28
CA HIS A 100 -6.35 -2.25 14.39
C HIS A 100 -5.33 -3.00 15.25
N LEU A 101 -4.24 -2.33 15.62
CA LEU A 101 -3.21 -2.96 16.44
C LEU A 101 -3.82 -3.36 17.79
N THR A 102 -3.76 -4.66 18.10
CA THR A 102 -4.49 -5.24 19.23
C THR A 102 -3.55 -5.86 20.26
N ASP A 103 -3.77 -5.57 21.55
CA ASP A 103 -3.18 -6.35 22.65
C ASP A 103 -3.98 -7.64 22.89
N THR A 104 -3.48 -8.75 22.33
CA THR A 104 -4.05 -10.08 22.55
C THR A 104 -3.86 -10.62 23.97
N GLU A 105 -2.99 -10.01 24.78
CA GLU A 105 -2.79 -10.37 26.19
C GLU A 105 -3.71 -9.55 27.12
N SER A 106 -4.47 -8.59 26.59
CA SER A 106 -5.37 -7.75 27.40
C SER A 106 -6.48 -8.60 28.04
N PRO A 107 -6.77 -8.43 29.35
CA PRO A 107 -7.87 -9.11 30.01
C PRO A 107 -9.25 -8.69 29.46
N ALA A 108 -9.34 -7.53 28.80
CA ALA A 108 -10.54 -7.11 28.08
C ALA A 108 -10.74 -7.89 26.77
N ARG A 109 -9.69 -8.57 26.28
CA ARG A 109 -9.64 -9.28 25.00
C ARG A 109 -9.65 -10.80 25.21
N PHE A 110 -10.83 -11.37 25.40
CA PHE A 110 -11.00 -12.81 25.63
C PHE A 110 -11.82 -13.46 24.51
N GLU A 111 -11.52 -14.71 24.18
CA GLU A 111 -12.10 -15.40 23.01
C GLU A 111 -13.57 -15.79 23.18
N TYR A 112 -14.02 -15.97 24.43
CA TYR A 112 -15.36 -16.48 24.75
C TYR A 112 -16.53 -15.67 24.17
N PRO A 113 -16.54 -14.32 24.16
CA PRO A 113 -17.61 -13.51 23.61
C PRO A 113 -17.66 -13.52 22.10
N HIS A 114 -16.65 -14.07 21.39
CA HIS A 114 -16.64 -14.14 19.93
C HIS A 114 -17.93 -14.75 19.36
N ARG A 115 -18.52 -15.72 20.07
CA ARG A 115 -19.79 -16.36 19.70
C ARG A 115 -21.01 -15.43 19.72
N TYR A 116 -20.88 -14.28 20.37
CA TYR A 116 -21.93 -13.27 20.55
C TYR A 116 -21.59 -11.94 19.86
N VAL A 117 -20.30 -11.60 19.80
CA VAL A 117 -19.76 -10.39 19.21
C VAL A 117 -18.58 -10.81 18.34
N SER A 118 -18.81 -10.93 17.04
CA SER A 118 -17.78 -11.44 16.10
C SER A 118 -16.50 -10.60 16.07
N SER A 119 -16.59 -9.32 16.43
CA SER A 119 -15.44 -8.41 16.55
C SER A 119 -14.65 -8.54 17.86
N ALA A 120 -15.12 -9.33 18.83
CA ALA A 120 -14.45 -9.48 20.13
C ALA A 120 -13.10 -10.20 20.07
N HIS A 121 -12.91 -11.02 19.04
CA HIS A 121 -11.68 -11.74 18.78
C HIS A 121 -11.63 -12.16 17.32
N ARG A 122 -10.56 -11.86 16.60
CA ARG A 122 -10.29 -12.39 15.27
C ARG A 122 -9.03 -13.26 15.35
N PRO A 123 -9.01 -14.47 14.76
CA PRO A 123 -7.88 -15.38 14.86
C PRO A 123 -6.52 -14.78 14.44
N GLN A 124 -6.54 -13.81 13.52
CA GLN A 124 -5.34 -13.16 13.01
C GLN A 124 -4.75 -12.06 13.90
N GLU A 125 -5.48 -11.55 14.91
CA GLU A 125 -5.05 -10.41 15.75
C GLU A 125 -3.70 -10.67 16.45
N ALA A 126 -3.39 -11.93 16.77
CA ALA A 126 -2.11 -12.32 17.34
C ALA A 126 -0.90 -12.01 16.44
N LEU A 127 -1.13 -11.83 15.13
CA LEU A 127 -0.11 -11.52 14.14
C LEU A 127 -0.01 -10.02 13.83
N ASP A 128 -0.84 -9.16 14.44
CA ASP A 128 -0.93 -7.74 14.05
C ASP A 128 0.41 -7.02 14.16
N THR A 129 1.14 -7.18 15.26
CA THR A 129 2.48 -6.58 15.42
C THR A 129 3.48 -7.03 14.33
N VAL A 130 3.39 -8.30 13.91
CA VAL A 130 4.22 -8.85 12.82
C VAL A 130 3.77 -8.29 11.47
N ALA A 131 2.45 -8.22 11.24
CA ALA A 131 1.86 -7.69 10.02
C ALA A 131 2.17 -6.19 9.85
N THR A 132 2.08 -5.41 10.92
CA THR A 132 2.44 -3.98 10.92
C THR A 132 3.91 -3.76 10.67
N SER A 133 4.80 -4.54 11.32
CA SER A 133 6.24 -4.49 11.02
C SER A 133 6.51 -4.84 9.55
N ALA A 134 5.86 -5.87 9.01
CA ALA A 134 6.01 -6.26 7.62
C ALA A 134 5.49 -5.18 6.65
N LEU A 135 4.37 -4.53 6.98
CA LEU A 135 3.81 -3.42 6.20
C LEU A 135 4.77 -2.22 6.16
N VAL A 136 5.34 -1.83 7.31
CA VAL A 136 6.32 -0.73 7.38
C VAL A 136 7.56 -1.06 6.55
N GLN A 137 8.10 -2.27 6.69
CA GLN A 137 9.24 -2.73 5.91
C GLN A 137 8.93 -2.76 4.40
N TRP A 138 7.74 -3.21 4.03
CA TRP A 138 7.29 -3.25 2.64
C TRP A 138 7.23 -1.84 2.03
N VAL A 139 6.61 -0.89 2.71
CA VAL A 139 6.49 0.50 2.25
C VAL A 139 7.86 1.15 2.12
N ASN A 140 8.76 0.89 3.08
CA ASN A 140 10.15 1.34 3.02
C ASN A 140 10.91 0.74 1.83
N SER A 141 10.59 -0.49 1.41
CA SER A 141 11.21 -1.14 0.24
C SER A 141 10.78 -0.51 -1.10
N ILE A 142 9.57 0.06 -1.18
CA ILE A 142 9.08 0.76 -2.37
C ILE A 142 9.82 2.10 -2.53
N ALA A 143 10.00 2.83 -1.42
CA ALA A 143 10.75 4.10 -1.28
C ALA A 143 10.32 5.31 -2.14
N LYS A 144 9.68 5.08 -3.29
CA LYS A 144 9.34 6.10 -4.30
C LYS A 144 7.98 5.80 -4.93
N GLY A 145 7.27 6.87 -5.31
CA GLY A 145 6.02 6.76 -6.05
C GLY A 145 6.22 5.95 -7.34
N PRO A 146 5.41 4.90 -7.60
CA PRO A 146 5.67 3.95 -8.68
C PRO A 146 5.57 4.58 -10.08
N PHE A 147 4.79 5.64 -10.22
CA PHE A 147 4.57 6.28 -11.52
C PHE A 147 5.48 7.49 -11.79
N THR A 148 5.82 8.23 -10.75
CA THR A 148 6.60 9.48 -10.87
C THR A 148 8.06 9.31 -10.48
N GLY A 149 8.39 8.28 -9.69
CA GLY A 149 9.73 8.07 -9.12
C GLY A 149 10.11 9.10 -8.05
N ARG A 150 9.19 9.96 -7.60
CA ARG A 150 9.43 10.90 -6.50
C ARG A 150 9.53 10.12 -5.17
N PRO A 151 10.52 10.36 -4.32
CA PRO A 151 10.53 9.83 -2.95
C PRO A 151 9.27 10.25 -2.18
N PHE A 152 8.83 9.44 -1.22
CA PHE A 152 7.76 9.86 -0.33
C PHE A 152 8.21 11.03 0.56
N ASP A 153 7.41 12.09 0.60
CA ASP A 153 7.64 13.31 1.37
C ASP A 153 7.22 13.11 2.84
N PHE A 154 6.14 12.37 3.09
CA PHE A 154 5.63 12.04 4.42
C PHE A 154 4.65 10.84 4.37
N LEU A 155 4.21 10.40 5.55
CA LEU A 155 3.16 9.40 5.75
C LEU A 155 1.98 10.05 6.47
N VAL A 156 0.76 9.72 6.07
CA VAL A 156 -0.47 10.09 6.78
C VAL A 156 -1.11 8.82 7.33
N THR A 157 -1.62 8.86 8.56
CA THR A 157 -2.58 7.86 9.04
C THR A 157 -3.97 8.48 9.10
N THR A 158 -4.99 7.81 8.56
CA THR A 158 -6.37 8.29 8.57
C THR A 158 -7.22 7.77 9.72
N GLY A 159 -6.62 7.03 10.66
CA GLY A 159 -7.26 6.62 11.90
C GLY A 159 -7.39 5.11 12.04
N ASP A 160 -8.07 4.72 13.13
CA ASP A 160 -8.37 3.33 13.48
C ASP A 160 -7.10 2.44 13.60
N ASN A 161 -6.10 2.99 14.29
CA ASN A 161 -4.78 2.36 14.42
C ASN A 161 -4.68 1.39 15.60
N THR A 162 -5.49 1.60 16.64
CA THR A 162 -5.54 0.79 17.87
C THR A 162 -6.96 0.23 18.02
N ASP A 163 -7.12 -0.95 18.58
CA ASP A 163 -8.43 -1.63 18.60
C ASP A 163 -9.18 -1.46 19.94
N ASN A 164 -8.50 -1.39 21.08
CA ASN A 164 -9.11 -1.27 22.42
C ASN A 164 -8.89 0.09 23.11
N ASP A 165 -8.28 1.06 22.42
CA ASP A 165 -7.87 2.34 23.02
C ASP A 165 -6.92 2.15 24.22
N GLU A 166 -6.02 1.17 24.10
CA GLU A 166 -5.03 0.87 25.13
C GLU A 166 -3.70 1.59 24.85
N LEU A 167 -3.07 2.10 25.92
CA LEU A 167 -1.77 2.78 25.81
C LEU A 167 -0.68 1.88 25.23
N ILE A 168 -0.74 0.56 25.46
CA ILE A 168 0.22 -0.39 24.92
C ILE A 168 0.09 -0.53 23.40
N GLU A 169 -1.14 -0.54 22.88
CA GLU A 169 -1.42 -0.59 21.44
C GLU A 169 -0.91 0.69 20.76
N LEU A 170 -1.16 1.85 21.38
CA LEU A 170 -0.66 3.14 20.88
C LEU A 170 0.87 3.20 20.90
N ASP A 171 1.51 2.72 21.98
CA ASP A 171 2.97 2.67 22.09
C ASP A 171 3.59 1.77 21.02
N TRP A 172 3.02 0.59 20.77
CA TRP A 172 3.45 -0.28 19.69
C TRP A 172 3.26 0.36 18.31
N PHE A 173 2.13 1.05 18.07
CA PHE A 173 1.90 1.75 16.82
C PHE A 173 2.97 2.82 16.56
N LEU A 174 3.22 3.71 17.55
CA LEU A 174 4.23 4.76 17.44
C LEU A 174 5.65 4.18 17.33
N THR A 175 5.95 3.14 18.09
CA THR A 175 7.25 2.45 18.05
C THR A 175 7.50 1.84 16.68
N SER A 176 6.49 1.19 16.08
CA SER A 176 6.57 0.60 14.74
C SER A 176 6.94 1.65 13.69
N LEU A 177 6.27 2.80 13.72
CA LEU A 177 6.51 3.89 12.76
C LEU A 177 7.86 4.59 12.97
N ASN A 178 8.38 4.59 14.20
CA ASN A 178 9.69 5.14 14.52
C ASN A 178 10.85 4.13 14.31
N GLY A 179 10.57 2.92 13.82
CA GLY A 179 11.58 1.89 13.57
C GLY A 179 12.11 1.21 14.84
N GLY A 180 11.38 1.31 15.94
CA GLY A 180 11.72 0.64 17.20
C GLY A 180 11.33 -0.84 17.20
N ALA A 181 11.86 -1.58 18.17
CA ALA A 181 11.53 -2.99 18.35
C ALA A 181 10.22 -3.16 19.10
N LEU A 182 9.30 -3.98 18.56
CA LEU A 182 8.06 -4.33 19.24
C LEU A 182 8.29 -5.46 20.23
N THR A 183 7.82 -5.27 21.46
CA THR A 183 7.81 -6.32 22.49
C THR A 183 6.37 -6.70 22.76
N ARG A 184 5.95 -7.89 22.31
CA ARG A 184 4.55 -8.36 22.39
C ARG A 184 4.10 -8.75 23.81
N ARG A 185 5.00 -8.68 24.79
CA ARG A 185 4.71 -9.08 26.16
C ARG A 185 4.29 -7.85 26.95
N ALA A 186 3.15 -7.91 27.61
CA ALA A 186 2.79 -6.96 28.66
C ALA A 186 3.66 -7.19 29.92
N SER A 187 4.99 -7.21 29.79
CA SER A 187 5.85 -7.23 30.98
C SER A 187 5.83 -5.84 31.57
N ARG A 188 5.21 -5.70 32.75
CA ARG A 188 5.31 -4.50 33.59
C ARG A 188 6.78 -4.07 33.70
N ALA A 189 7.16 -3.06 32.94
CA ALA A 189 8.43 -2.37 33.07
C ALA A 189 8.33 -0.92 32.56
N SER A 190 8.52 0.01 33.50
CA SER A 190 8.82 1.44 33.31
C SER A 190 7.70 2.43 32.95
N ARG A 191 6.85 2.76 33.94
CA ARG A 191 6.48 4.17 34.20
C ARG A 191 6.34 4.40 35.71
N THR A 192 7.49 4.43 36.38
CA THR A 192 7.62 5.07 37.70
C THR A 192 8.88 5.91 37.69
N GLY A 193 8.87 6.93 36.84
CA GLY A 193 9.83 8.03 36.93
C GLY A 193 9.26 9.07 37.88
N THR A 194 9.41 8.88 39.18
CA THR A 194 9.44 10.01 40.11
C THR A 194 10.72 10.78 39.80
N SER A 195 10.61 11.84 39.00
CA SER A 195 11.69 12.81 38.87
C SER A 195 11.75 13.61 40.17
N THR A 196 12.49 13.11 41.15
CA THR A 196 13.02 13.96 42.21
C THR A 196 14.14 14.79 41.60
N SER A 197 13.84 16.06 41.35
CA SER A 197 14.82 17.08 40.98
C SER A 197 15.95 17.13 42.01
N ALA A 198 17.19 17.02 41.52
CA ALA A 198 18.36 17.51 42.23
C ALA A 198 19.31 18.14 41.20
N ARG A 199 19.11 19.45 40.99
CA ARG A 199 20.01 20.47 40.45
C ARG A 199 20.56 20.30 39.03
#